data_AF-A0AAN6T7L6-F1
#
_entry.id   AF-A0AAN6T7L6-F1
#
_cell.length_a   1.000
_cell.length_b   1.000
_cell.length_c   1.000
_cell.angle_alpha   90.00
_cell.angle_beta   90.00
_cell.angle_gamma   90.00
#
_symmetry.space_group_name_H-M   'P 1'
#
loop_
_entity.id
_entity.type
_entity.pdbx_description
1 polymer ?
#
loop_
_entity_poly.entity_id
_entity_poly.type
_entity_poly.pdbx_seq_one_letter_code
_entity_poly.pdbx_strand_id
1 'polypeptide(L)' 'TYPTALYVAVKEGKESVVEELIDKGKADINAEGGLYNTPLGAAINAGDDELAVVLLARGADPSKSAGLFSNALSASV' A
#
# COMPACT_ATOMS: atom_id res chain seq x y z
N THR A 1 12.73 -7.36 4.09
CA THR A 1 11.40 -7.48 4.72
C THR A 1 10.51 -8.33 3.83
N TYR A 2 9.82 -9.34 4.37
CA TYR A 2 8.96 -10.21 3.58
C TYR A 2 7.68 -9.47 3.15
N PRO A 3 7.16 -9.68 1.92
CA PRO A 3 5.91 -9.08 1.50
C PRO A 3 4.75 -9.62 2.34
N THR A 4 3.85 -8.74 2.79
CA THR A 4 2.65 -9.13 3.53
C THR A 4 1.58 -9.69 2.60
N ALA A 5 0.61 -10.42 3.17
CA ALA A 5 -0.53 -10.92 2.40
C ALA A 5 -1.26 -9.79 1.66
N LEU A 6 -1.41 -8.62 2.30
CA LEU A 6 -2.00 -7.43 1.71
C LEU A 6 -1.14 -6.89 0.56
N TYR A 7 0.19 -6.81 0.74
CA TYR A 7 1.10 -6.41 -0.34
C TYR A 7 0.98 -7.34 -1.56
N VAL A 8 0.93 -8.66 -1.34
CA VAL A 8 0.80 -9.63 -2.44
C VAL A 8 -0.55 -9.48 -3.12
N ALA A 9 -1.64 -9.33 -2.37
CA ALA A 9 -2.97 -9.10 -2.96
C ALA A 9 -3.01 -7.84 -3.82
N VAL A 10 -2.38 -6.75 -3.36
CA VAL A 10 -2.26 -5.50 -4.09
C VAL A 10 -1.42 -5.66 -5.36
N LYS A 11 -0.23 -6.27 -5.25
CA LYS A 11 0.65 -6.50 -6.40
C LYS A 11 -0.02 -7.33 -7.50
N GLU A 12 -0.89 -8.26 -7.11
CA GLU A 12 -1.63 -9.13 -8.01
C GLU A 12 -2.95 -8.52 -8.50
N GLY A 13 -3.28 -7.28 -8.12
CA GLY A 13 -4.52 -6.59 -8.53
C GLY A 13 -5.80 -7.26 -8.00
N LYS A 14 -5.72 -7.98 -6.87
CA LYS A 14 -6.85 -8.75 -6.33
C LYS A 14 -7.70 -7.90 -5.39
N GLU A 15 -8.47 -6.98 -5.95
CA GLU A 15 -9.29 -6.02 -5.18
C GLU A 15 -10.16 -6.68 -4.11
N SER A 16 -10.90 -7.73 -4.46
CA SER A 16 -11.77 -8.43 -3.49
C SER A 16 -10.99 -9.01 -2.30
N VAL A 17 -9.75 -9.45 -2.52
CA VAL A 17 -8.88 -9.98 -1.46
C VAL A 17 -8.33 -8.84 -0.61
N VAL A 18 -8.01 -7.70 -1.23
CA VAL A 18 -7.59 -6.48 -0.52
C VAL A 18 -8.70 -6.01 0.41
N GLU A 19 -9.93 -5.89 -0.09
CA GLU A 19 -11.09 -5.51 0.72
C GLU A 19 -11.34 -6.48 1.87
N GLU A 20 -11.32 -7.79 1.61
CA GLU A 20 -11.55 -8.81 2.64
C GLU A 20 -10.46 -8.80 3.72
N LEU A 21 -9.20 -8.58 3.35
CA LEU A 21 -8.08 -8.49 4.28
C LEU A 21 -8.17 -7.25 5.19
N ILE A 22 -8.63 -6.13 4.63
CA ILE A 22 -8.82 -4.87 5.37
C ILE A 22 -10.05 -4.97 6.26
N ASP A 23 -11.20 -5.45 5.74
CA ASP A 23 -12.45 -5.56 6.48
C ASP A 23 -12.36 -6.53 7.65
N LYS A 24 -11.57 -7.61 7.49
CA LYS A 24 -11.32 -8.55 8.59
C LYS A 24 -10.41 -7.96 9.67
N GLY A 25 -9.81 -6.78 9.46
CA GLY A 25 -8.93 -6.09 10.41
C GLY A 25 -7.66 -6.87 10.75
N LYS A 26 -7.32 -7.90 9.96
CA LYS A 26 -6.17 -8.78 10.21
C LYS A 26 -4.91 -8.32 9.51
N ALA A 27 -5.04 -7.44 8.52
CA ALA A 27 -3.92 -6.87 7.79
C ALA A 27 -3.67 -5.44 8.25
N ASP A 28 -2.43 -5.16 8.65
CA ASP A 28 -1.97 -3.78 8.81
C ASP A 28 -1.83 -3.15 7.41
N ILE A 29 -2.62 -2.10 7.15
CA ILE A 29 -2.67 -1.41 5.87
C ILE A 29 -1.37 -0.69 5.53
N ASN A 30 -0.60 -0.36 6.56
CA ASN A 30 0.69 0.31 6.49
C ASN A 30 1.85 -0.66 6.71
N ALA A 31 1.59 -1.97 6.66
CA ALA A 31 2.62 -2.97 6.90
C ALA A 31 3.79 -2.78 5.95
N GLU A 32 4.97 -2.66 6.54
CA GLU A 32 6.20 -2.48 5.79
C GLU A 32 6.68 -3.84 5.25
N GLY A 33 6.93 -3.93 3.94
CA GLY A 33 7.28 -5.16 3.25
C GLY A 33 7.33 -5.03 1.73
N GLY A 34 8.07 -5.94 1.09
CA GLY A 34 8.18 -5.98 -0.37
C GLY A 34 9.10 -4.90 -0.94
N LEU A 35 9.01 -4.70 -2.26
CA LEU A 35 9.91 -3.81 -3.01
C LEU A 35 9.56 -2.33 -2.84
N TYR A 36 8.28 -2.02 -2.60
CA TYR A 36 7.75 -0.65 -2.56
C TYR A 36 7.40 -0.16 -1.15
N ASN A 37 8.00 -0.77 -0.13
CA ASN A 37 7.72 -0.62 1.30
C ASN A 37 6.30 -0.93 1.75
N THR A 38 5.24 -0.45 1.09
CA THR A 38 3.86 -0.62 1.57
C THR A 38 2.96 -1.16 0.48
N PRO A 39 1.78 -1.71 0.85
CA PRO A 39 0.75 -2.06 -0.12
C PRO A 39 0.38 -0.85 -1.00
N LEU A 40 0.27 0.35 -0.41
CA LEU A 40 0.01 1.58 -1.15
C LEU A 40 1.13 1.89 -2.15
N GLY A 41 2.39 1.73 -1.78
CA GLY A 41 3.52 1.90 -2.71
C GLY A 41 3.48 0.93 -3.89
N ALA A 42 3.03 -0.31 -3.66
CA ALA A 42 2.85 -1.29 -4.73
C ALA A 42 1.71 -0.91 -5.69
N ALA A 43 0.57 -0.44 -5.18
CA ALA A 43 -0.55 0.04 -6.01
C ALA A 43 -0.13 1.22 -6.89
N ILE A 44 0.54 2.23 -6.29
CA ILE A 44 1.03 3.42 -7.02
C ILE A 44 2.02 3.01 -8.12
N ASN A 45 2.96 2.11 -7.82
CA ASN A 45 3.93 1.67 -8.82
C ASN A 45 3.30 0.79 -9.91
N ALA A 46 2.23 0.05 -9.59
CA ALA A 46 1.46 -0.70 -10.58
C ALA A 46 0.63 0.21 -11.51
N GLY A 47 0.44 1.49 -11.15
CA GLY A 47 -0.46 2.42 -11.85
C GLY A 47 -1.93 2.11 -11.58
N ASP A 48 -2.22 1.45 -10.46
CA ASP A 48 -3.54 0.95 -10.10
C ASP A 48 -4.25 1.98 -9.20
N ASP A 49 -4.75 3.03 -9.84
CA ASP A 49 -5.30 4.21 -9.16
C ASP A 49 -6.54 3.88 -8.31
N GLU A 50 -7.41 2.97 -8.79
CA GLU A 50 -8.58 2.52 -8.02
C GLU A 50 -8.14 1.86 -6.71
N LEU A 51 -7.17 0.96 -6.78
CA LEU A 51 -6.66 0.26 -5.62
C LEU A 51 -5.92 1.20 -4.65
N ALA A 52 -5.18 2.17 -5.18
CA ALA A 52 -4.54 3.20 -4.37
C ALA A 52 -5.58 4.07 -3.63
N VAL A 53 -6.68 4.44 -4.29
CA VAL A 53 -7.80 5.17 -3.68
C VAL A 53 -8.47 4.34 -2.59
N VAL A 54 -8.71 3.05 -2.82
CA VAL A 54 -9.26 2.15 -1.79
C VAL A 54 -8.33 2.10 -0.57
N LEU A 55 -7.03 1.90 -0.76
CA LEU A 55 -6.07 1.86 0.35
C LEU A 55 -6.03 3.18 1.13
N LEU A 56 -6.03 4.33 0.43
CA LEU A 56 -6.08 5.65 1.06
C LEU A 56 -7.39 5.88 1.84
N ALA A 57 -8.54 5.51 1.27
CA ALA A 57 -9.84 5.60 1.92
C ALA A 57 -9.91 4.76 3.21
N ARG A 58 -9.12 3.69 3.27
CA ARG A 58 -9.01 2.79 4.43
C ARG A 58 -7.90 3.19 5.41
N GLY A 59 -7.24 4.32 5.21
CA GLY A 59 -6.25 4.87 6.14
C GLY A 59 -4.79 4.49 5.85
N ALA A 60 -4.47 4.09 4.61
CA ALA A 60 -3.08 3.94 4.20
C ALA A 60 -2.35 5.28 4.25
N ASP A 61 -1.12 5.25 4.76
CA ASP A 61 -0.26 6.41 4.91
C ASP A 61 0.56 6.61 3.64
N PRO A 62 0.31 7.67 2.85
CA PRO A 62 1.07 7.96 1.64
C PRO A 62 2.55 8.23 1.92
N SER A 63 2.90 8.71 3.12
CA SER A 63 4.28 9.00 3.51
C SER A 63 5.13 7.75 3.71
N LYS A 64 4.50 6.59 3.93
CA LYS A 64 5.22 5.32 4.11
C LYS A 64 5.51 4.57 2.81
N SER A 65 4.85 4.95 1.72
CA SER A 65 5.13 4.36 0.41
C SER A 65 6.55 4.69 -0.04
N ALA A 66 7.28 3.71 -0.61
CA ALA A 66 8.65 3.95 -1.12
C ALA A 66 8.69 4.89 -2.34
N GLY A 67 7.52 5.32 -2.84
CA GLY A 67 7.41 6.25 -3.96
C GLY A 67 7.74 7.69 -3.57
N LEU A 68 7.80 8.54 -4.59
CA LEU A 68 8.11 9.99 -4.60
C LEU A 68 7.67 10.79 -3.35
N PHE A 69 6.61 10.39 -2.64
CA PHE A 69 6.12 11.02 -1.42
C PHE A 69 7.04 10.90 -0.21
N SER A 70 7.74 9.76 0.00
CA SER A 70 8.75 9.64 1.07
C SER A 70 9.87 10.66 0.89
N ASN A 71 10.33 10.83 -0.35
CA ASN A 71 11.40 11.77 -0.68
C ASN A 71 10.90 13.22 -0.70
N ALA A 72 9.67 13.46 -1.17
CA ALA A 72 9.08 14.80 -1.22
C ALA A 72 8.83 15.38 0.18
N LEU A 73 8.42 14.56 1.15
CA LEU A 73 8.23 15.00 2.52
C LEU A 73 9.55 15.14 3.28
N SER A 74 10.52 14.22 3.09
CA SER A 74 11.84 14.30 3.72
C SER A 74 12.70 15.44 3.17
N ALA A 75 12.40 15.96 1.98
CA ALA A 75 13.12 17.08 1.37
C ALA A 75 12.58 18.47 1.80
N SER A 76 11.66 18.54 2.75
CA SER A 76 11.08 19.79 3.26
C SER A 76 11.73 20.29 4.57
N VAL A 77 13.03 20.07 4.78
CA VAL A 77 13.81 20.65 5.89
C VAL A 77 15.05 21.38 5.40
#